data_AF-A0A6G3XPY7-F1
#
_entry.id   AF-A0A6G3XPY7-F1
#
_cell.length_a   1.000
_cell.length_b   1.000
_cell.length_c   1.000
_cell.angle_alpha   90.00
_cell.angle_beta   90.00
_cell.angle_gamma   90.00
#
_symmetry.space_group_name_H-M   'P 1'
#
loop_
_entity.id
_entity.type
_entity.pdbx_description
1 polymer ?
#
loop_
_entity_poly.entity_id
_entity_poly.type
_entity_poly.pdbx_seq_one_letter_code
_entity_poly.pdbx_strand_id
1 'polypeptide(L)'
;RGLPPTAARLYRLLGLHPGREFGAPVARTLLGEDGVEALDVLHDANLLVDVAEASGGERYRFHDLVRLHAAALAAQDESGDERAVALLRVGHHYLANAGRAEEVIEPGRASLEREFGRGVEPESIAEEDIGPVDGQTAADAALDWLERELPNLMAVVRHARRMGAPELAWQVTDALWPLFPRRGRYREWAEAHREGLRAAEEEGNGEATCRMLTSGALGKLETGDHAEGLAMFERAAAS
;
A
#
# COMPACT_ATOMS: atom_id res chain seq x y z
N ARG A 1 -26.91 8.95 -9.93
CA ARG A 1 -27.19 10.33 -10.40
C ARG A 1 -27.77 11.07 -9.21
N GLY A 2 -27.17 12.18 -8.78
CA GLY A 2 -27.60 12.94 -7.59
C GLY A 2 -26.50 13.21 -6.55
N LEU A 3 -25.30 12.63 -6.71
CA LEU A 3 -24.16 13.00 -5.87
C LEU A 3 -23.66 14.41 -6.20
N PRO A 4 -23.25 15.21 -5.20
CA PRO A 4 -22.47 16.42 -5.43
C PRO A 4 -21.22 16.15 -6.28
N PRO A 5 -20.70 17.14 -7.04
CA PRO A 5 -19.59 16.93 -7.97
C PRO A 5 -18.36 16.26 -7.34
N THR A 6 -17.94 16.70 -6.15
CA THR A 6 -16.79 16.14 -5.43
C THR A 6 -17.04 14.69 -5.01
N ALA A 7 -18.21 14.38 -4.44
CA ALA A 7 -18.59 13.01 -4.08
C ALA A 7 -18.68 12.09 -5.30
N ALA A 8 -19.23 12.57 -6.42
CA ALA A 8 -19.26 11.82 -7.67
C ALA A 8 -17.85 11.51 -8.19
N ARG A 9 -16.92 12.47 -8.08
CA ARG A 9 -15.51 12.26 -8.44
C ARG A 9 -14.83 11.27 -7.49
N LEU A 10 -14.96 11.45 -6.18
CA LEU A 10 -14.40 10.54 -5.19
C LEU A 10 -14.90 9.11 -5.41
N TYR A 11 -16.20 8.95 -5.66
CA TYR A 11 -16.82 7.65 -5.96
C TYR A 11 -16.09 6.94 -7.10
N ARG A 12 -15.85 7.64 -8.22
CA ARG A 12 -15.12 7.10 -9.37
C ARG A 12 -13.68 6.75 -9.00
N LEU A 13 -12.97 7.65 -8.32
CA LEU A 13 -11.56 7.44 -7.95
C LEU A 13 -11.38 6.28 -6.98
N LEU A 14 -12.22 6.15 -5.95
CA LEU A 14 -12.21 5.00 -5.03
C LEU A 14 -12.59 3.69 -5.74
N GLY A 15 -13.33 3.75 -6.86
CA GLY A 15 -13.56 2.60 -7.73
C GLY A 15 -12.26 2.01 -8.33
N LEU A 16 -11.22 2.83 -8.47
CA LEU A 16 -9.89 2.43 -8.94
C LEU A 16 -9.01 1.86 -7.83
N HIS A 17 -9.41 1.99 -6.56
CA HIS A 17 -8.62 1.56 -5.42
C HIS A 17 -8.17 0.09 -5.56
N PRO A 18 -6.86 -0.21 -5.39
CA PRO A 18 -6.29 -1.52 -5.71
C PRO A 18 -6.79 -2.61 -4.77
N GLY A 19 -7.07 -2.28 -3.49
CA GLY A 19 -7.65 -3.20 -2.52
C GLY A 19 -9.15 -3.00 -2.30
N ARG A 20 -9.70 -3.66 -1.27
CA ARG A 20 -11.16 -3.73 -1.03
C ARG A 20 -11.67 -2.79 0.04
N GLU A 21 -10.83 -2.48 1.01
CA GLU A 21 -11.19 -1.72 2.22
C GLU A 21 -10.22 -0.54 2.31
N PHE A 22 -10.69 0.61 2.76
CA PHE A 22 -9.90 1.83 2.85
C PHE A 22 -10.45 2.72 3.97
N GLY A 23 -9.59 3.54 4.56
CA GLY A 23 -9.98 4.57 5.52
C GLY A 23 -10.13 5.95 4.89
N ALA A 24 -10.62 6.90 5.67
CA ALA A 24 -10.71 8.32 5.29
C ALA A 24 -9.40 8.95 4.77
N PRO A 25 -8.19 8.58 5.26
CA PRO A 25 -6.93 9.10 4.73
C PRO A 25 -6.74 8.86 3.22
N VAL A 26 -7.27 7.76 2.67
CA VAL A 26 -7.21 7.51 1.22
C VAL A 26 -8.05 8.54 0.44
N ALA A 27 -9.23 8.90 0.95
CA ALA A 27 -10.07 9.93 0.35
C ALA A 27 -9.39 11.31 0.41
N ARG A 28 -8.75 11.62 1.54
CA ARG A 28 -7.93 12.83 1.71
C ARG A 28 -6.76 12.87 0.72
N THR A 29 -6.03 11.77 0.53
CA THR A 29 -4.93 11.72 -0.45
C THR A 29 -5.41 11.94 -1.89
N LEU A 30 -6.63 11.52 -2.22
CA LEU A 30 -7.20 11.69 -3.55
C LEU A 30 -7.66 13.12 -3.82
N LEU A 31 -8.37 13.76 -2.88
CA LEU A 31 -9.08 15.03 -3.12
C LEU A 31 -8.91 16.11 -2.04
N GLY A 32 -8.03 15.92 -1.05
CA GLY A 32 -7.85 16.82 0.09
C GLY A 32 -8.99 16.71 1.12
N GLU A 33 -9.22 17.75 1.93
CA GLU A 33 -10.31 17.75 2.92
C GLU A 33 -11.70 17.57 2.27
N ASP A 34 -11.90 18.14 1.07
CA ASP A 34 -13.11 17.93 0.27
C ASP A 34 -13.36 16.42 0.00
N GLY A 35 -12.29 15.61 -0.04
CA GLY A 35 -12.37 14.16 -0.15
C GLY A 35 -12.95 13.48 1.08
N VAL A 36 -12.65 13.98 2.29
CA VAL A 36 -13.22 13.43 3.53
C VAL A 36 -14.71 13.76 3.60
N GLU A 37 -15.10 15.00 3.35
CA GLU A 37 -16.52 15.40 3.29
C GLU A 37 -17.29 14.62 2.21
N ALA A 38 -16.66 14.42 1.06
CA ALA A 38 -17.23 13.60 -0.01
C ALA A 38 -17.40 12.14 0.41
N LEU A 39 -16.53 11.59 1.26
CA LEU A 39 -16.61 10.22 1.75
C LEU A 39 -17.85 10.03 2.64
N ASP A 40 -18.12 10.98 3.53
CA ASP A 40 -19.32 10.99 4.38
C ASP A 40 -20.59 10.99 3.51
N VAL A 41 -20.61 11.80 2.44
CA VAL A 41 -21.74 11.83 1.50
C VAL A 41 -21.93 10.47 0.79
N LEU A 42 -20.85 9.75 0.47
CA LEU A 42 -20.95 8.41 -0.12
C LEU A 42 -21.44 7.37 0.89
N HIS A 43 -21.03 7.50 2.15
CA HIS A 43 -21.50 6.67 3.26
C HIS A 43 -22.99 6.89 3.52
N ASP A 44 -23.44 8.13 3.69
CA ASP A 44 -24.85 8.51 3.87
C ASP A 44 -25.74 8.04 2.71
N ALA A 45 -25.19 8.01 1.49
CA ALA A 45 -25.86 7.51 0.30
C ALA A 45 -25.93 5.96 0.23
N ASN A 46 -25.46 5.24 1.27
CA ASN A 46 -25.34 3.78 1.32
C ASN A 46 -24.54 3.19 0.14
N LEU A 47 -23.57 3.93 -0.38
CA LEU A 47 -22.65 3.42 -1.41
C LEU A 47 -21.48 2.67 -0.79
N LEU A 48 -21.20 2.95 0.49
CA LEU A 48 -20.15 2.33 1.29
C LEU A 48 -20.77 1.49 2.41
N VAL A 49 -20.01 0.52 2.88
CA VAL A 49 -20.32 -0.33 4.02
C VAL A 49 -19.23 -0.16 5.05
N ASP A 50 -19.62 0.05 6.31
CA ASP A 50 -18.71 0.05 7.44
C ASP A 50 -18.11 -1.33 7.64
N VAL A 51 -16.78 -1.36 7.78
CA VAL A 51 -16.06 -2.55 8.20
C VAL A 51 -15.88 -2.42 9.71
N ALA A 52 -16.56 -3.28 10.47
CA ALA A 52 -16.48 -3.26 11.92
C ALA A 52 -15.04 -3.49 12.40
N GLU A 53 -14.54 -2.63 13.29
CA GLU A 53 -13.21 -2.78 13.88
C GLU A 53 -13.23 -2.81 15.42
N ALA A 54 -12.25 -3.53 15.98
CA ALA A 54 -12.02 -3.63 17.41
C ALA A 54 -11.08 -2.52 17.94
N SER A 55 -10.29 -1.89 17.06
CA SER A 55 -9.30 -0.86 17.41
C SER A 55 -8.71 -0.24 16.14
N GLY A 56 -9.25 0.91 15.73
CA GLY A 56 -8.85 1.64 14.52
C GLY A 56 -9.93 2.61 14.05
N GLY A 57 -9.55 3.62 13.26
CA GLY A 57 -10.47 4.61 12.69
C GLY A 57 -11.49 4.01 11.72
N GLU A 58 -12.45 4.83 11.27
CA GLU A 58 -13.54 4.36 10.41
C GLU A 58 -13.03 3.81 9.07
N ARG A 59 -13.48 2.59 8.75
CA ARG A 59 -13.09 1.86 7.55
C ARG A 59 -14.29 1.52 6.69
N TYR A 60 -14.08 1.68 5.39
CA TYR A 60 -15.13 1.58 4.41
C TYR A 60 -14.76 0.57 3.34
N ARG A 61 -15.79 -0.03 2.75
CA ARG A 61 -15.68 -0.75 1.49
C ARG A 61 -16.91 -0.52 0.63
N PHE A 62 -16.74 -0.66 -0.68
CA PHE A 62 -17.89 -0.77 -1.57
C PHE A 62 -18.57 -2.14 -1.44
N HIS A 63 -19.84 -2.20 -1.84
CA HIS A 63 -20.40 -3.44 -2.36
C HIS A 63 -19.75 -3.78 -3.71
N ASP A 64 -19.55 -5.07 -3.99
CA ASP A 64 -18.82 -5.52 -5.19
C ASP A 64 -19.34 -4.92 -6.51
N LEU A 65 -20.67 -4.93 -6.70
CA LEU A 65 -21.29 -4.33 -7.90
C LEU A 65 -21.15 -2.81 -7.94
N VAL A 66 -21.19 -2.15 -6.77
CA VAL A 66 -21.03 -0.70 -6.65
C VAL A 66 -19.60 -0.31 -6.99
N ARG A 67 -18.59 -1.10 -6.57
CA ARG A 67 -17.18 -0.90 -6.97
C ARG A 67 -16.98 -1.03 -8.47
N LEU A 68 -17.55 -2.09 -9.08
CA LEU A 68 -17.47 -2.30 -10.52
C LEU A 68 -18.13 -1.15 -11.29
N HIS A 69 -19.27 -0.65 -10.80
CA HIS A 69 -19.92 0.50 -11.38
C HIS A 69 -19.07 1.77 -11.27
N ALA A 70 -18.49 2.05 -10.09
CA ALA A 70 -17.58 3.16 -9.88
C ALA A 70 -16.38 3.13 -10.83
N ALA A 71 -15.73 1.97 -10.96
CA ALA A 71 -14.60 1.78 -11.86
C ALA A 71 -14.99 1.96 -13.34
N ALA A 72 -16.17 1.48 -13.73
CA ALA A 72 -16.69 1.67 -15.09
C ALA A 72 -16.97 3.14 -15.39
N LEU A 73 -17.51 3.90 -14.44
CA LEU A 73 -17.70 5.35 -14.57
C LEU A 73 -16.36 6.08 -14.59
N ALA A 74 -15.38 5.69 -13.78
CA ALA A 74 -14.03 6.27 -13.84
C ALA A 74 -13.44 6.13 -15.24
N ALA A 75 -13.60 4.97 -15.88
CA ALA A 75 -13.11 4.75 -17.24
C ALA A 75 -13.85 5.57 -18.32
N GLN A 76 -15.06 6.06 -18.04
CA GLN A 76 -15.86 6.86 -18.97
C GLN A 76 -15.65 8.36 -18.77
N ASP A 77 -15.57 8.80 -17.52
CA ASP A 77 -15.67 10.21 -17.14
C ASP A 77 -14.33 10.84 -16.74
N GLU A 78 -13.32 10.04 -16.38
CA GLU A 78 -11.97 10.53 -16.04
C GLU A 78 -10.99 10.26 -17.18
N SER A 79 -10.07 11.20 -17.43
CA SER A 79 -9.02 10.98 -18.42
C SER A 79 -8.05 9.86 -18.02
N GLY A 80 -7.32 9.30 -19.00
CA GLY A 80 -6.29 8.29 -18.72
C GLY A 80 -5.25 8.78 -17.70
N ASP A 81 -4.80 10.02 -17.86
CA ASP A 81 -3.78 10.64 -17.02
C ASP A 81 -4.29 10.88 -15.59
N GLU A 82 -5.53 11.37 -15.42
CA GLU A 82 -6.14 11.55 -14.10
C GLU A 82 -6.28 10.22 -13.35
N ARG A 83 -6.68 9.15 -14.04
CA ARG A 83 -6.75 7.81 -13.44
C ARG A 83 -5.39 7.29 -13.03
N ALA A 84 -4.37 7.48 -13.87
CA ALA A 84 -3.00 7.08 -13.55
C ALA A 84 -2.46 7.85 -12.34
N VAL A 85 -2.66 9.17 -12.29
CA VAL A 85 -2.26 10.02 -11.16
C VAL A 85 -2.99 9.60 -9.88
N ALA A 86 -4.29 9.31 -9.92
CA ALA A 86 -5.04 8.84 -8.77
C ALA A 86 -4.50 7.51 -8.21
N LEU A 87 -4.22 6.55 -9.09
CA LEU A 87 -3.62 5.27 -8.70
C LEU A 87 -2.23 5.44 -8.08
N LEU A 88 -1.39 6.31 -8.65
CA LEU A 88 -0.07 6.61 -8.12
C LEU A 88 -0.14 7.31 -6.75
N ARG A 89 -1.10 8.23 -6.55
CA ARG A 89 -1.33 8.87 -5.24
C ARG A 89 -1.70 7.84 -4.18
N VAL A 90 -2.58 6.88 -4.50
CA VAL A 90 -2.94 5.79 -3.59
C VAL A 90 -1.75 4.86 -3.33
N GLY A 91 -0.96 4.52 -4.35
CA GLY A 91 0.25 3.71 -4.17
C GLY A 91 1.26 4.37 -3.22
N HIS A 92 1.54 5.66 -3.43
CA HIS A 92 2.42 6.43 -2.57
C HIS A 92 1.84 6.67 -1.16
N HIS A 93 0.52 6.78 -1.02
CA HIS A 93 -0.15 6.79 0.29
C HIS A 93 0.25 5.60 1.14
N TYR A 94 0.14 4.42 0.56
CA TYR A 94 0.50 3.18 1.23
C TYR A 94 2.00 3.06 1.48
N LEU A 95 2.84 3.48 0.53
CA LEU A 95 4.29 3.49 0.72
C LEU A 95 4.71 4.42 1.88
N ALA A 96 4.20 5.64 1.92
CA ALA A 96 4.56 6.62 2.93
C ALA A 96 4.18 6.14 4.33
N ASN A 97 2.96 5.63 4.51
CA ASN A 97 2.49 5.16 5.80
C ASN A 97 3.16 3.83 6.21
N ALA A 98 3.49 2.95 5.26
CA ALA A 98 4.31 1.76 5.55
C ALA A 98 5.75 2.12 5.94
N GLY A 99 6.34 3.14 5.32
CA GLY A 99 7.65 3.66 5.71
C GLY A 99 7.67 4.23 7.13
N ARG A 100 6.63 5.01 7.50
CA ARG A 100 6.46 5.49 8.89
C ARG A 100 6.32 4.34 9.88
N ALA A 101 5.49 3.34 9.55
CA ALA A 101 5.33 2.16 10.39
C ALA A 101 6.66 1.39 10.55
N GLU A 102 7.42 1.20 9.47
CA GLU A 102 8.74 0.57 9.50
C GLU A 102 9.70 1.32 10.44
N GLU A 103 9.79 2.64 10.34
CA GLU A 103 10.68 3.47 11.18
C GLU A 103 10.35 3.34 12.67
N VAL A 104 9.06 3.25 13.01
CA VAL A 104 8.60 3.05 14.39
C VAL A 104 8.95 1.64 14.91
N ILE A 105 8.88 0.61 14.06
CA ILE A 105 9.12 -0.79 14.46
C ILE A 105 10.62 -1.11 14.53
N GLU A 106 11.41 -0.59 13.60
CA GLU A 106 12.84 -0.85 13.44
C GLU A 106 13.67 0.46 13.48
N PRO A 107 13.67 1.18 14.61
CA PRO A 107 14.42 2.43 14.73
C PRO A 107 15.92 2.14 14.54
N GLY A 108 16.48 2.58 13.42
CA GLY A 108 17.89 2.39 13.06
C GLY A 108 18.17 1.31 12.00
N ARG A 109 17.16 0.65 11.44
CA ARG A 109 17.35 -0.15 10.22
C ARG A 109 17.75 0.79 9.07
N ALA A 110 18.79 0.41 8.33
CA ALA A 110 19.15 1.10 7.10
C ALA A 110 18.10 0.79 6.02
N SER A 111 16.98 1.51 6.02
CA SER A 111 15.99 1.41 4.95
C SER A 111 16.53 1.97 3.65
N LEU A 112 16.08 1.44 2.51
CA LEU A 112 16.36 2.07 1.22
C LEU A 112 15.66 3.43 1.18
N GLU A 113 16.30 4.43 0.55
CA GLU A 113 15.68 5.73 0.35
C GLU A 113 14.34 5.57 -0.38
N ARG A 114 13.32 6.30 0.09
CA ARG A 114 11.98 6.25 -0.50
C ARG A 114 11.86 7.33 -1.56
N GLU A 115 11.71 6.92 -2.81
CA GLU A 115 11.48 7.79 -3.95
C GLU A 115 9.98 7.91 -4.23
N PHE A 116 9.51 9.15 -4.28
CA PHE A 116 8.15 9.48 -4.68
C PHE A 116 8.15 10.03 -6.11
N GLY A 117 7.31 9.46 -6.96
CA GLY A 117 7.24 9.83 -8.38
C GLY A 117 6.83 11.30 -8.60
N ARG A 118 7.18 11.85 -9.76
CA ARG A 118 6.85 13.25 -10.15
C ARG A 118 5.34 13.51 -10.03
N GLY A 119 4.98 14.58 -9.33
CA GLY A 119 3.59 15.03 -9.20
C GLY A 119 2.84 14.48 -7.99
N VAL A 120 3.51 13.69 -7.15
CA VAL A 120 3.06 13.38 -5.79
C VAL A 120 4.00 14.07 -4.82
N GLU A 121 3.57 15.21 -4.28
CA GLU A 121 4.28 15.87 -3.19
C GLU A 121 4.06 15.03 -1.92
N PRO A 122 5.11 14.53 -1.24
CA PRO A 122 4.97 13.72 -0.03
C PRO A 122 4.09 14.37 1.04
N GLU A 123 4.10 15.70 1.14
CA GLU A 123 3.29 16.49 2.08
C GLU A 123 1.80 16.49 1.73
N SER A 124 1.44 16.11 0.50
CA SER A 124 0.04 15.95 0.08
C SER A 124 -0.54 14.57 0.43
N ILE A 125 0.29 13.65 0.92
CA ILE A 125 -0.12 12.32 1.36
C ILE A 125 -0.65 12.41 2.78
N ALA A 126 -1.90 11.98 2.98
CA ALA A 126 -2.49 11.92 4.30
C ALA A 126 -1.73 10.96 5.22
N GLU A 127 -1.33 11.46 6.38
CA GLU A 127 -0.81 10.61 7.46
C GLU A 127 -1.96 9.82 8.07
N GLU A 128 -1.74 8.53 8.29
CA GLU A 128 -2.64 7.70 9.08
C GLU A 128 -2.28 7.78 10.55
N ASP A 129 -3.30 7.65 11.41
CA ASP A 129 -3.07 7.50 12.84
C ASP A 129 -2.61 6.06 13.12
N ILE A 130 -1.30 5.91 13.31
CA ILE A 130 -0.62 4.66 13.66
C ILE A 130 -0.31 4.66 15.18
N GLY A 131 -0.94 5.55 15.94
CA GLY A 131 -0.72 5.71 17.36
C GLY A 131 -1.17 4.50 18.18
N PRO A 132 -0.53 4.25 19.34
CA PRO A 132 -0.94 3.17 20.24
C PRO A 132 -2.33 3.43 20.82
N VAL A 133 -3.13 2.36 20.89
CA VAL A 133 -4.43 2.33 21.56
C VAL A 133 -4.33 1.48 22.83
N ASP A 134 -5.03 1.85 23.90
CA ASP A 134 -5.24 1.00 25.08
C ASP A 134 -3.97 0.33 25.65
N GLY A 135 -2.93 1.12 25.95
CA GLY A 135 -1.71 0.63 26.60
C GLY A 135 -0.77 -0.17 25.69
N GLN A 136 -1.05 -0.22 24.40
CA GLN A 136 -0.17 -0.76 23.37
C GLN A 136 1.14 0.06 23.24
N THR A 137 2.23 -0.57 22.80
CA THR A 137 3.44 0.17 22.42
C THR A 137 3.30 0.76 21.01
N ALA A 138 4.04 1.82 20.70
CA ALA A 138 4.02 2.39 19.34
C ALA A 138 4.42 1.36 18.26
N ALA A 139 5.38 0.47 18.56
CA ALA A 139 5.81 -0.58 17.64
C ALA A 139 4.71 -1.63 17.40
N ASP A 140 3.97 -2.03 18.44
CA ASP A 140 2.85 -2.97 18.27
C ASP A 140 1.72 -2.34 17.45
N ALA A 141 1.42 -1.06 17.66
CA ALA A 141 0.41 -0.34 16.89
C ALA A 141 0.78 -0.22 15.41
N ALA A 142 2.05 0.06 15.12
CA ALA A 142 2.59 0.07 13.77
C ALA A 142 2.55 -1.31 13.09
N LEU A 143 2.85 -2.38 13.84
CA LEU A 143 2.71 -3.75 13.32
C LEU A 143 1.25 -4.11 13.02
N ASP A 144 0.32 -3.71 13.87
CA ASP A 144 -1.11 -3.95 13.65
C ASP A 144 -1.64 -3.14 12.46
N TRP A 145 -1.15 -1.92 12.25
CA TRP A 145 -1.42 -1.15 11.04
C TRP A 145 -0.93 -1.86 9.78
N LEU A 146 0.33 -2.32 9.77
CA LEU A 146 0.89 -3.06 8.63
C LEU A 146 0.11 -4.36 8.35
N GLU A 147 -0.32 -5.06 9.39
CA GLU A 147 -1.13 -6.27 9.26
C GLU A 147 -2.52 -5.99 8.69
N ARG A 148 -3.19 -4.94 9.18
CA ARG A 148 -4.51 -4.50 8.70
C ARG A 148 -4.45 -4.05 7.23
N GLU A 149 -3.43 -3.30 6.86
CA GLU A 149 -3.28 -2.76 5.50
C GLU A 149 -2.55 -3.73 4.55
N LEU A 150 -2.10 -4.90 5.03
CA LEU A 150 -1.40 -5.90 4.21
C LEU A 150 -2.14 -6.25 2.90
N PRO A 151 -3.48 -6.44 2.87
CA PRO A 151 -4.18 -6.69 1.61
C PRO A 151 -4.05 -5.55 0.60
N ASN A 152 -4.04 -4.29 1.06
CA ASN A 152 -3.89 -3.10 0.24
C ASN A 152 -2.45 -2.92 -0.22
N LEU A 153 -1.47 -3.07 0.68
CA LEU A 153 -0.04 -3.02 0.37
C LEU A 153 0.34 -4.10 -0.65
N MET A 154 -0.14 -5.33 -0.49
CA MET A 154 0.06 -6.40 -1.47
C MET A 154 -0.62 -6.10 -2.82
N ALA A 155 -1.77 -5.41 -2.81
CA ALA A 155 -2.39 -4.97 -4.04
C ALA A 155 -1.56 -3.89 -4.75
N VAL A 156 -0.94 -2.95 -4.01
CA VAL A 156 0.02 -2.00 -4.59
C VAL A 156 1.20 -2.73 -5.22
N VAL A 157 1.84 -3.66 -4.50
CA VAL A 157 2.98 -4.45 -5.01
C VAL A 157 2.63 -5.19 -6.31
N ARG A 158 1.49 -5.88 -6.36
CA ARG A 158 1.03 -6.63 -7.54
C ARG A 158 0.70 -5.75 -8.75
N HIS A 159 0.33 -4.49 -8.52
CA HIS A 159 -0.18 -3.60 -9.56
C HIS A 159 0.84 -2.50 -9.96
N ALA A 160 1.90 -2.27 -9.19
CA ALA A 160 2.95 -1.26 -9.39
C ALA A 160 3.38 -1.12 -10.86
N ARG A 161 3.79 -2.22 -11.48
CA ARG A 161 4.22 -2.26 -12.89
C ARG A 161 3.12 -1.86 -13.89
N ARG A 162 1.86 -2.23 -13.62
CA ARG A 162 0.70 -1.82 -14.44
C ARG A 162 0.33 -0.34 -14.23
N MET A 163 0.68 0.22 -13.08
CA MET A 163 0.51 1.64 -12.77
C MET A 163 1.59 2.52 -13.41
N GLY A 164 2.62 1.92 -14.04
CA GLY A 164 3.76 2.64 -14.61
C GLY A 164 4.78 3.10 -13.57
N ALA A 165 4.70 2.58 -12.34
CA ALA A 165 5.62 2.85 -11.23
C ALA A 165 6.12 1.52 -10.66
N PRO A 166 6.97 0.77 -11.41
CA PRO A 166 7.55 -0.49 -10.94
C PRO A 166 8.24 -0.35 -9.57
N GLU A 167 8.79 0.84 -9.28
CA GLU A 167 9.55 1.12 -8.06
C GLU A 167 8.72 0.96 -6.79
N LEU A 168 7.41 1.19 -6.87
CA LEU A 168 6.49 0.94 -5.76
C LEU A 168 6.51 -0.52 -5.30
N ALA A 169 6.79 -1.47 -6.19
CA ALA A 169 6.81 -2.89 -5.82
C ALA A 169 7.94 -3.19 -4.83
N TRP A 170 9.18 -2.79 -5.13
CA TRP A 170 10.30 -3.07 -4.24
C TRP A 170 10.30 -2.16 -3.01
N GLN A 171 9.87 -0.90 -3.14
CA GLN A 171 9.80 0.03 -2.01
C GLN A 171 8.77 -0.39 -0.95
N VAL A 172 7.56 -0.76 -1.37
CA VAL A 172 6.53 -1.26 -0.46
C VAL A 172 6.95 -2.61 0.13
N THR A 173 7.62 -3.46 -0.64
CA THR A 173 8.13 -4.75 -0.15
C THR A 173 9.19 -4.58 0.94
N ASP A 174 10.12 -3.64 0.78
CA ASP A 174 11.12 -3.34 1.81
C ASP A 174 10.46 -2.75 3.06
N ALA A 175 9.47 -1.86 2.92
CA ALA A 175 8.73 -1.29 4.05
C ALA A 175 7.86 -2.32 4.81
N LEU A 176 7.41 -3.39 4.13
CA LEU A 176 6.69 -4.51 4.75
C LEU A 176 7.60 -5.46 5.53
N TRP A 177 8.93 -5.37 5.36
CA TRP A 177 9.87 -6.32 5.95
C TRP A 177 9.65 -6.63 7.45
N PRO A 178 9.47 -5.64 8.36
CA PRO A 178 9.35 -5.94 9.79
C PRO A 178 8.11 -6.76 10.16
N LEU A 179 7.06 -6.73 9.33
CA LEU A 179 5.83 -7.49 9.54
C LEU A 179 6.07 -9.00 9.36
N PHE A 180 6.80 -9.39 8.31
CA PHE A 180 6.89 -10.79 7.88
C PHE A 180 7.45 -11.73 8.96
N PRO A 181 8.62 -11.49 9.58
CA PRO A 181 9.16 -12.38 10.61
C PRO A 181 8.36 -12.32 11.93
N ARG A 182 7.69 -11.20 12.23
CA ARG A 182 6.94 -11.02 13.50
C ARG A 182 5.55 -11.63 13.48
N ARG A 183 4.87 -11.62 12.31
CA ARG A 183 3.50 -12.14 12.16
C ARG A 183 3.44 -13.43 11.31
N GLY A 184 4.58 -13.93 10.81
CA GLY A 184 4.66 -15.20 10.09
C GLY A 184 3.93 -15.19 8.74
N ARG A 185 3.88 -14.04 8.06
CA ARG A 185 3.16 -13.85 6.78
C ARG A 185 3.97 -14.36 5.58
N TYR A 186 4.41 -15.63 5.64
CA TYR A 186 5.38 -16.22 4.70
C TYR A 186 4.92 -16.25 3.24
N ARG A 187 3.62 -16.42 3.00
CA ARG A 187 3.05 -16.43 1.64
C ARG A 187 3.19 -15.04 1.01
N GLU A 188 2.76 -14.02 1.73
CA GLU A 188 2.85 -12.62 1.31
C GLU A 188 4.33 -12.19 1.20
N TRP A 189 5.19 -12.64 2.11
CA TRP A 189 6.65 -12.41 2.06
C TRP A 189 7.21 -12.89 0.71
N ALA A 190 7.00 -14.15 0.37
CA ALA A 190 7.52 -14.75 -0.86
C ALA A 190 6.93 -14.11 -2.13
N GLU A 191 5.66 -13.69 -2.09
CA GLU A 191 5.05 -12.98 -3.22
C GLU A 191 5.62 -11.56 -3.38
N ALA A 192 5.68 -10.79 -2.30
CA ALA A 192 6.17 -9.41 -2.33
C ALA A 192 7.61 -9.35 -2.83
N HIS A 193 8.49 -10.21 -2.32
CA HIS A 193 9.91 -10.21 -2.73
C HIS A 193 10.13 -10.69 -4.16
N ARG A 194 9.24 -11.54 -4.70
CA ARG A 194 9.31 -11.94 -6.10
C ARG A 194 8.91 -10.80 -7.04
N GLU A 195 7.84 -10.08 -6.73
CA GLU A 195 7.42 -8.93 -7.54
C GLU A 195 8.39 -7.74 -7.37
N GLY A 196 8.86 -7.50 -6.15
CA GLY A 196 9.86 -6.47 -5.84
C GLY A 196 11.21 -6.74 -6.51
N LEU A 197 11.73 -7.97 -6.42
CA LEU A 197 12.98 -8.34 -7.11
C LEU A 197 12.88 -8.12 -8.61
N ARG A 198 11.76 -8.54 -9.21
CA ARG A 198 11.53 -8.35 -10.64
C ARG A 198 11.50 -6.87 -11.03
N ALA A 199 10.86 -6.02 -10.23
CA ALA A 199 10.84 -4.58 -10.48
C ALA A 199 12.24 -3.96 -10.36
N ALA A 200 12.97 -4.29 -9.30
CA ALA A 200 14.34 -3.80 -9.08
C ALA A 200 15.30 -4.21 -10.21
N GLU A 201 15.20 -5.45 -10.71
CA GLU A 201 15.98 -5.95 -11.85
C GLU A 201 15.60 -5.22 -13.15
N GLU A 202 14.31 -4.96 -13.39
CA GLU A 202 13.83 -4.22 -14.57
C GLU A 202 14.30 -2.75 -14.59
N GLU A 203 14.42 -2.13 -13.41
CA GLU A 203 14.96 -0.77 -13.24
C GLU A 203 16.50 -0.72 -13.29
N GLY A 204 17.17 -1.86 -13.14
CA GLY A 204 18.63 -1.91 -12.99
C GLY A 204 19.10 -1.35 -11.63
N ASN A 205 18.24 -1.34 -10.62
CA ASN A 205 18.56 -0.85 -9.28
C ASN A 205 19.27 -1.96 -8.48
N GLY A 206 20.61 -1.89 -8.43
CA GLY A 206 21.44 -2.88 -7.74
C GLY A 206 21.20 -2.95 -6.24
N GLU A 207 20.99 -1.81 -5.58
CA GLU A 207 20.76 -1.76 -4.13
C GLU A 207 19.42 -2.41 -3.76
N ALA A 208 18.35 -2.07 -4.50
CA ALA A 208 17.05 -2.71 -4.34
C ALA A 208 17.10 -4.21 -4.67
N THR A 209 17.83 -4.61 -5.71
CA THR A 209 18.02 -6.03 -6.07
C THR A 209 18.69 -6.80 -4.92
N CYS A 210 19.79 -6.29 -4.39
CA CYS A 210 20.49 -6.88 -3.25
C CYS A 210 19.59 -6.94 -2.01
N ARG A 211 18.81 -5.87 -1.74
CA ARG A 211 17.83 -5.87 -0.65
C ARG A 211 16.80 -6.98 -0.82
N MET A 212 16.13 -7.07 -1.98
CA MET A 212 15.09 -8.06 -2.24
C MET A 212 15.62 -9.50 -2.16
N LEU A 213 16.86 -9.74 -2.61
CA LEU A 213 17.49 -11.04 -2.48
C LEU A 213 17.81 -11.39 -1.02
N THR A 214 18.45 -10.48 -0.28
CA THR A 214 18.86 -10.75 1.12
C THR A 214 17.68 -10.89 2.05
N SER A 215 16.71 -9.97 2.01
CA SER A 215 15.52 -10.05 2.87
C SER A 215 14.56 -11.15 2.43
N GLY A 216 14.53 -11.51 1.14
CA GLY A 216 13.72 -12.62 0.63
C GLY A 216 14.30 -13.99 1.01
N ALA A 217 15.63 -14.10 1.01
CA ALA A 217 16.34 -15.31 1.41
C ALA A 217 16.03 -15.69 2.87
N LEU A 218 15.92 -14.70 3.77
CA LEU A 218 15.50 -14.94 5.16
C LEU A 218 14.14 -15.65 5.23
N GLY A 219 13.17 -15.22 4.43
CA GLY A 219 11.87 -15.88 4.36
C GLY A 219 11.96 -17.34 3.90
N LYS A 220 12.88 -17.65 2.97
CA LYS A 220 13.12 -19.02 2.52
C LYS A 220 13.68 -19.90 3.64
N LEU A 221 14.62 -19.38 4.43
CA LEU A 221 15.15 -20.07 5.61
C LEU A 221 14.04 -20.42 6.61
N GLU A 222 13.17 -19.45 6.92
CA GLU A 222 12.05 -19.66 7.86
C GLU A 222 11.03 -20.70 7.37
N THR A 223 10.87 -20.85 6.05
CA THR A 223 10.02 -21.89 5.44
C THR A 223 10.72 -23.23 5.21
N GLY A 224 12.00 -23.34 5.56
CA GLY A 224 12.80 -24.56 5.40
C GLY A 224 13.42 -24.78 4.03
N ASP A 225 13.26 -23.83 3.09
CA ASP A 225 13.84 -23.88 1.74
C ASP A 225 15.26 -23.28 1.72
N HIS A 226 16.15 -23.93 2.49
CA HIS A 226 17.51 -23.43 2.72
C HIS A 226 18.35 -23.35 1.44
N ALA A 227 18.09 -24.23 0.47
CA ALA A 227 18.83 -24.25 -0.80
C ALA A 227 18.51 -23.01 -1.64
N GLU A 228 17.23 -22.65 -1.75
CA GLU A 228 16.84 -21.43 -2.46
C GLU A 228 17.32 -20.18 -1.73
N GLY A 229 17.22 -20.15 -0.38
CA GLY A 229 17.74 -19.06 0.43
C GLY A 229 19.24 -18.82 0.24
N LEU A 230 20.05 -19.89 0.24
CA LEU A 230 21.49 -19.79 -0.03
C LEU A 230 21.78 -19.24 -1.44
N ALA A 231 21.09 -19.76 -2.46
CA ALA A 231 21.25 -19.27 -3.83
C ALA A 231 20.89 -17.78 -3.97
N MET A 232 19.90 -17.30 -3.22
CA MET A 232 19.55 -15.88 -3.19
C MET A 232 20.65 -15.03 -2.55
N PHE A 233 21.27 -15.48 -1.44
CA PHE A 233 22.41 -14.79 -0.84
C PHE A 233 23.63 -14.75 -1.75
N GLU A 234 23.94 -15.86 -2.43
CA GLU A 234 25.05 -15.91 -3.40
C GLU A 234 24.84 -14.94 -4.56
N ARG A 235 23.60 -14.85 -5.08
CA ARG A 235 23.24 -13.85 -6.09
C ARG A 235 23.41 -12.42 -5.59
N ALA A 236 23.00 -12.14 -4.35
CA ALA A 236 23.13 -10.81 -3.75
C ALA A 236 24.59 -10.40 -3.54
N ALA A 237 25.48 -11.36 -3.25
CA ALA A 237 26.91 -11.09 -3.11
C ALA A 237 27.61 -10.82 -4.46
N ALA A 238 26.96 -11.18 -5.57
CA ALA A 238 27.48 -11.02 -6.92
C ALA A 238 26.92 -9.79 -7.67
N SER A 239 25.88 -9.14 -7.14
CA SER A 239 25.29 -7.90 -7.66
C SER A 239 26.03 -6.66 -7.16
#